data_AF-A0AAE3KIE6-F1
#
_entry.id   AF-A0AAE3KIE6-F1
#
_cell.length_a   1.000
_cell.length_b   1.000
_cell.length_c   1.000
_cell.angle_alpha   90.00
_cell.angle_beta   90.00
_cell.angle_gamma   90.00
#
_symmetry.space_group_name_H-M   'P 1'
#
loop_
_entity.id
_entity.type
_entity.pdbx_description
1 polymer ?
#
loop_
_entity_poly.entity_id
_entity_poly.type
_entity_poly.pdbx_seq_one_letter_code
_entity_poly.pdbx_strand_id
1 'polypeptide(L)'
;MRGRPHVLGEVLATADACLAVFYPGPALGTAVADVLLGRREPRGRLPVSLPRAAASLPVHYNHRDHDWAGDVDAPPGSCGVSSASRSPRTAAPWWNCRSVPNN
;
A
#
# COMPACT_ATOMS: atom_id res chain seq x y z
N MET A 1 -2.36 -2.55 -20.20
CA MET A 1 -1.92 -3.79 -19.49
C MET A 1 -0.42 -3.77 -19.44
N ARG A 2 0.18 -3.98 -18.26
CA ARG A 2 1.62 -3.78 -18.06
C ARG A 2 2.21 -4.96 -17.28
N GLY A 3 3.45 -5.34 -17.61
CA GLY A 3 4.20 -6.39 -16.91
C GLY A 3 5.11 -5.91 -15.79
N ARG A 4 5.34 -4.60 -15.70
CA ARG A 4 6.24 -3.98 -14.73
C ARG A 4 5.56 -2.77 -14.08
N PRO A 5 5.92 -2.44 -12.83
CA PRO A 5 5.43 -1.24 -12.18
C PRO A 5 6.05 0.00 -12.85
N HIS A 6 5.20 0.98 -13.17
CA HIS A 6 5.60 2.29 -13.68
C HIS A 6 5.08 3.37 -12.73
N VAL A 7 5.63 4.57 -12.84
CA VAL A 7 5.11 5.74 -12.14
C VAL A 7 3.71 6.05 -12.68
N LEU A 8 2.71 6.10 -11.79
CA LEU A 8 1.30 6.32 -12.14
C LEU A 8 0.77 7.71 -11.72
N GLY A 9 1.63 8.60 -11.22
CA GLY A 9 1.22 9.87 -10.61
C GLY A 9 0.30 10.73 -11.48
N GLU A 10 0.64 10.93 -12.75
CA GLU A 10 -0.16 11.74 -13.68
C GLU A 10 -1.52 11.10 -14.02
N VAL A 11 -1.53 9.78 -14.19
CA VAL A 11 -2.75 9.02 -14.50
C VAL A 11 -3.68 9.03 -13.30
N LEU A 12 -3.15 8.89 -12.09
CA LEU A 12 -3.93 8.95 -10.84
C LEU A 12 -4.46 10.36 -10.55
N ALA A 13 -3.77 11.41 -11.01
CA ALA A 13 -4.24 12.78 -10.88
C ALA A 13 -5.42 13.11 -11.82
N THR A 14 -5.53 12.39 -12.93
CA THR A 14 -6.54 12.66 -13.98
C THR A 14 -7.75 11.73 -13.90
N ALA A 15 -7.58 10.52 -13.37
CA ALA A 15 -8.64 9.51 -13.35
C ALA A 15 -9.37 9.45 -12.00
N ASP A 16 -10.70 9.41 -12.02
CA ASP A 16 -11.52 9.19 -10.82
C ASP A 16 -11.30 7.80 -10.20
N ALA A 17 -11.00 6.80 -11.03
CA ALA A 17 -10.70 5.45 -10.60
C ALA A 17 -9.66 4.80 -11.51
N CYS A 18 -8.72 4.05 -10.93
CA CYS A 18 -7.70 3.31 -11.66
C CYS A 18 -7.69 1.84 -11.23
N LEU A 19 -7.82 0.93 -12.20
CA LEU A 19 -7.69 -0.50 -11.98
C LEU A 19 -6.36 -1.01 -12.56
N ALA A 20 -5.46 -1.45 -11.69
CA ALA A 20 -4.18 -2.02 -12.09
C ALA A 20 -4.37 -3.48 -12.53
N VAL A 21 -4.44 -3.68 -13.84
CA VAL A 21 -4.59 -4.99 -14.47
C VAL A 21 -3.29 -5.36 -15.17
N PHE A 22 -2.59 -6.38 -14.65
CA PHE A 22 -1.33 -6.89 -15.18
C PHE A 22 -1.54 -7.73 -16.46
N TYR A 23 -1.05 -8.98 -16.49
CA TYR A 23 -1.35 -9.97 -17.52
C TYR A 23 -2.32 -11.05 -17.01
N PRO A 24 -3.59 -10.70 -16.82
CA PRO A 24 -4.62 -11.70 -16.61
C PRO A 24 -4.92 -12.37 -17.96
N GLY A 25 -5.14 -13.68 -17.92
CA GLY A 25 -5.30 -14.50 -19.13
C GLY A 25 -6.59 -14.19 -19.94
N PRO A 26 -7.02 -15.14 -20.78
CA PRO A 26 -8.10 -14.92 -21.76
C PRO A 26 -9.45 -14.56 -21.14
N ALA A 27 -9.69 -14.91 -19.88
CA ALA A 27 -10.92 -14.57 -19.16
C ALA A 27 -10.98 -13.11 -18.65
N LEU A 28 -10.01 -12.26 -19.01
CA LEU A 28 -9.93 -10.91 -18.48
C LEU A 28 -11.16 -10.06 -18.79
N GLY A 29 -11.64 -10.08 -20.03
CA GLY A 29 -12.71 -9.17 -20.46
C GLY A 29 -13.93 -9.25 -19.56
N THR A 30 -14.39 -10.47 -19.30
CA THR A 30 -15.51 -10.75 -18.40
C THR A 30 -15.18 -10.34 -16.97
N ALA A 31 -13.98 -10.68 -16.47
CA ALA A 31 -13.59 -10.37 -15.09
C ALA A 31 -13.51 -8.86 -14.81
N VAL A 32 -13.02 -8.06 -15.75
CA VAL A 32 -12.97 -6.59 -15.62
C VAL A 32 -14.36 -5.99 -15.73
N ALA A 33 -15.20 -6.48 -16.64
CA ALA A 33 -16.58 -6.02 -16.77
C ALA A 33 -17.37 -6.25 -15.48
N ASP A 34 -17.23 -7.42 -14.84
CA ASP A 34 -17.92 -7.74 -13.59
C ASP A 34 -17.50 -6.81 -12.43
N VAL A 35 -16.22 -6.43 -12.37
CA VAL A 35 -15.71 -5.52 -11.34
C VAL A 35 -16.18 -4.08 -11.59
N LEU A 36 -16.12 -3.61 -12.83
CA LEU A 36 -16.55 -2.25 -13.19
C LEU A 36 -18.06 -2.06 -13.06
N LEU A 37 -18.84 -3.10 -13.35
CA LEU A 37 -20.29 -3.10 -13.20
C LEU A 37 -20.74 -3.39 -11.75
N GLY A 38 -19.80 -3.57 -10.81
CA GLY A 38 -20.10 -3.80 -9.40
C GLY A 38 -20.71 -5.18 -9.11
N ARG A 39 -20.68 -6.12 -10.06
CA ARG A 39 -21.14 -7.50 -9.88
C ARG A 39 -20.19 -8.30 -8.98
N ARG A 40 -18.92 -7.87 -8.89
CA ARG A 40 -17.91 -8.49 -8.05
C ARG A 40 -17.00 -7.45 -7.41
N GLU A 41 -16.70 -7.64 -6.12
CA GLU A 41 -15.78 -6.78 -5.39
C GLU A 41 -14.32 -6.99 -5.84
N PRO A 42 -13.54 -5.91 -6.06
CA PRO A 42 -12.11 -6.03 -6.30
C PRO A 42 -11.38 -6.40 -5.00
N ARG A 43 -10.87 -7.64 -4.90
CA ARG A 43 -10.13 -8.13 -3.72
C ARG A 43 -8.62 -8.31 -3.92
N GLY A 44 -8.08 -7.78 -5.02
CA GLY A 44 -6.65 -7.89 -5.33
C GLY A 44 -5.80 -7.00 -4.42
N ARG A 45 -4.71 -7.57 -3.88
CA ARG A 45 -3.62 -6.78 -3.30
C ARG A 45 -2.50 -6.66 -4.32
N LEU A 46 -1.77 -5.56 -4.24
CA LEU A 46 -0.65 -5.29 -5.12
C LEU A 46 0.52 -6.23 -4.77
N PRO A 47 1.03 -7.05 -5.72
CA PRO A 47 2.11 -8.00 -5.45
C PRO A 47 3.52 -7.37 -5.48
N VAL A 48 3.65 -6.12 -5.93
CA VAL A 48 4.93 -5.40 -6.10
C VAL A 48 4.76 -3.93 -5.76
N SER A 49 5.72 -3.31 -5.09
CA SER A 49 5.65 -1.87 -4.77
C SER A 49 5.63 -1.01 -6.04
N LEU A 50 4.76 0.00 -6.08
CA LEU A 50 4.70 0.97 -7.18
C LEU A 50 5.62 2.16 -6.87
N PRO A 51 6.52 2.55 -7.80
CA PRO A 51 7.38 3.71 -7.60
C PRO A 51 6.57 5.00 -7.67
N ARG A 52 6.86 5.94 -6.75
CA ARG A 52 6.32 7.30 -6.80
C ARG A 52 6.98 8.16 -7.90
N ALA A 53 8.29 7.96 -8.11
CA ALA A 53 9.07 8.63 -9.13
C ALA A 53 10.13 7.68 -9.71
N ALA A 54 10.64 7.98 -10.90
CA ALA A 54 11.70 7.18 -11.53
C ALA A 54 13.02 7.22 -10.73
N ALA A 55 13.24 8.27 -9.93
CA ALA A 55 14.39 8.36 -9.04
C ALA A 55 14.31 7.44 -7.81
N SER A 56 13.13 6.88 -7.50
CA SER A 56 12.94 6.02 -6.33
C SER A 56 13.41 4.57 -6.54
N LEU A 57 13.91 4.23 -7.73
CA LEU A 57 14.42 2.89 -8.02
C LEU A 57 15.77 2.69 -7.29
N PRO A 58 15.99 1.57 -6.56
CA PRO A 58 15.12 0.41 -6.38
C PRO A 58 14.08 0.57 -5.25
N VAL A 59 12.81 0.21 -5.53
CA VAL A 59 11.72 0.25 -4.55
C VAL A 59 11.43 -1.16 -4.03
N HIS A 60 11.47 -1.34 -2.71
CA HIS A 60 11.09 -2.58 -2.04
C HIS A 60 10.06 -2.31 -0.94
N TYR A 61 9.13 -3.25 -0.75
CA TYR A 61 8.20 -3.22 0.37
C TYR A 61 8.96 -3.39 1.68
N ASN A 62 8.73 -2.51 2.66
CA ASN A 62 9.38 -2.57 3.97
C ASN A 62 10.92 -2.46 3.87
N HIS A 63 11.41 -1.64 2.92
CA HIS A 63 12.80 -1.23 2.97
C HIS A 63 13.00 -0.24 4.12
N ARG A 64 14.15 -0.37 4.77
CA ARG A 64 14.64 0.62 5.73
C ARG A 64 15.67 1.43 4.99
N ASP A 65 15.52 2.74 5.00
CA ASP A 65 16.62 3.60 4.59
C ASP A 65 17.75 3.37 5.59
N HIS A 66 18.88 2.86 5.08
CA HIS A 66 20.01 2.51 5.92
C HIS A 66 20.63 3.78 6.48
N ASP A 67 20.32 4.09 7.75
CA ASP A 67 21.24 4.51 8.80
C ASP A 67 20.56 5.23 9.98
N TRP A 68 19.46 5.95 9.82
CA TRP A 68 18.85 6.66 10.97
C TRP A 68 17.35 7.04 10.87
N ALA A 69 16.65 6.81 9.77
CA ALA A 69 15.23 7.14 9.64
C ALA A 69 14.35 5.88 9.57
N GLY A 70 13.07 5.99 9.93
CA GLY A 70 12.12 4.87 9.96
C GLY A 70 11.86 4.22 8.60
N ASP A 71 10.85 3.36 8.53
CA ASP A 71 10.47 2.73 7.25
C ASP A 71 10.08 3.82 6.24
N VAL A 72 10.52 3.68 4.99
CA VAL A 72 10.34 4.70 3.93
C VAL A 72 8.87 4.85 3.53
N ASP A 73 8.09 3.81 3.83
CA ASP A 73 6.65 3.75 3.62
C ASP A 73 5.86 4.26 4.84
N ALA A 74 6.53 4.71 5.92
CA ALA A 74 5.88 5.20 7.12
C ALA A 74 5.34 6.64 6.94
N PRO A 75 4.18 6.96 7.55
CA PRO A 75 3.63 8.31 7.48
C PRO A 75 4.59 9.32 8.15
N PRO A 76 4.72 10.55 7.60
CA PRO A 76 5.57 11.58 8.17
C PRO A 76 5.13 11.88 9.61
N GLY A 77 6.01 11.61 10.58
CA GLY A 77 5.72 11.77 12.01
C GLY A 77 5.67 10.48 12.84
N SER A 78 5.91 9.30 12.25
CA SER A 78 6.14 8.08 13.03
C SER A 78 7.54 8.13 13.68
N CYS A 79 7.64 8.82 14.80
CA CYS A 79 8.84 8.80 15.65
C CYS A 79 9.07 7.35 16.11
N GLY A 80 10.21 6.77 15.73
CA GLY A 80 10.50 5.36 15.94
C GLY A 80 10.39 4.92 17.40
N VAL A 81 9.56 3.91 17.65
CA VAL A 81 9.75 3.02 18.81
C VAL A 81 10.69 1.92 18.37
N SER A 82 11.99 2.15 18.59
CA SER A 82 12.94 1.06 18.71
C SER A 82 12.74 0.41 20.09
N SER A 83 12.01 -0.69 20.17
CA SER A 83 12.09 -1.60 21.31
C SER A 83 12.77 -2.90 20.88
N ALA A 84 14.11 -2.87 20.83
CA ALA A 84 14.84 -4.10 21.07
C ALA A 84 14.54 -4.55 22.52
N SER A 85 14.13 -5.80 22.64
CA SER A 85 13.97 -6.59 23.87
C SER A 85 12.58 -6.69 24.52
N ARG A 86 12.20 -7.98 24.65
CA ARG A 86 11.21 -8.60 25.54
C ARG A 86 9.73 -8.38 25.24
N SER A 87 9.11 -9.44 24.71
CA SER A 87 7.73 -9.78 25.06
C SER A 87 7.57 -9.72 26.59
N PRO A 88 6.43 -9.28 27.14
CA PRO A 88 5.27 -10.17 27.13
C PRO A 88 3.93 -9.47 26.87
N ARG A 89 3.03 -10.20 26.21
CA ARG A 89 1.58 -10.26 26.43
C ARG A 89 0.87 -8.93 26.78
N THR A 90 -0.12 -8.60 25.94
CA THR A 90 -1.21 -7.62 26.16
C THR A 90 -0.90 -6.19 25.72
N ALA A 91 -0.89 -5.94 24.41
CA ALA A 91 -1.12 -4.60 23.86
C ALA A 91 -2.17 -4.73 22.76
N ALA A 92 -3.35 -4.16 23.03
CA ALA A 92 -4.50 -4.20 22.14
C ALA A 92 -4.18 -3.56 20.77
N PRO A 93 -4.84 -4.00 19.68
CA PRO A 93 -4.64 -3.41 18.37
C PRO A 93 -5.03 -1.92 18.36
N TRP A 94 -4.26 -1.15 17.59
CA TRP A 94 -4.30 0.31 17.42
C TRP A 94 -5.66 0.93 17.07
N TRP A 95 -6.67 0.12 16.73
CA TRP A 95 -8.03 0.55 16.45
C TRP A 95 -8.81 0.97 17.71
N ASN A 96 -8.30 0.71 18.92
CA ASN A 96 -9.02 0.99 20.17
C ASN A 96 -8.62 2.30 20.89
N CYS A 97 -7.96 3.23 20.22
CA CYS A 97 -7.82 4.61 20.72
C CYS A 97 -9.07 5.43 20.39
N ARG A 98 -10.19 5.12 21.04
CA ARG A 98 -11.38 5.99 21.04
C ARG A 98 -11.52 6.62 22.43
N SER A 99 -11.17 7.90 22.52
CA SER A 99 -11.64 8.90 23.50
C SER A 99 -11.85 8.44 24.95
N VAL A 100 -10.84 8.65 25.80
CA VAL A 100 -11.09 8.89 27.23
C VAL A 100 -10.91 10.40 27.45
N PRO A 101 -11.98 11.17 27.70
CA PRO A 101 -11.84 12.55 28.14
C PRO A 101 -11.39 12.57 29.59
N ASN A 102 -10.34 13.34 29.88
CA ASN A 102 -9.93 13.68 31.25
C ASN A 102 -11.06 14.49 31.92
N ASN A 103 -11.53 14.02 33.07
CA ASN A 103 -11.93 14.88 34.18
C ASN A 103 -10.77 14.88 35.18
#